data_AF-A0A344TYC0-F1
#
_entry.id   AF-A0A344TYC0-F1
#
_cell.length_a   1.000
_cell.length_b   1.000
_cell.length_c   1.000
_cell.angle_alpha   90.00
_cell.angle_beta   90.00
_cell.angle_gamma   90.00
#
_symmetry.space_group_name_H-M   'P 1'
#
loop_
_entity.id
_entity.type
_entity.pdbx_description
1 polymer ?
#
loop_
_entity_poly.entity_id
_entity_poly.type
_entity_poly.pdbx_seq_one_letter_code
_entity_poly.pdbx_strand_id
1 'polypeptide(L)' 'MSERAAPFFCPYCGDEDLFPNEQGHGAWECRSCNRAFQLKYLGLLARGLRTESTGGEAI' A
#
# COMPACT_ATOMS: atom_id res chain seq x y z
N MET A 1 -1.53 -11.16 -12.78
CA MET A 1 -0.68 -10.12 -12.17
C MET A 1 -0.44 -10.52 -10.72
N SER A 2 0.81 -10.62 -10.27
CA SER A 2 1.10 -11.00 -8.88
C SER A 2 0.68 -9.87 -7.95
N GLU A 3 -0.37 -10.07 -7.16
CA GLU A 3 -0.96 -9.10 -6.21
C GLU A 3 -0.08 -8.82 -4.98
N ARG A 4 1.24 -9.02 -5.10
CA ARG A 4 2.19 -8.89 -3.99
C ARG A 4 2.98 -7.60 -4.14
N ALA A 5 2.38 -6.47 -3.76
CA ALA A 5 3.15 -5.27 -3.50
C ALA A 5 4.08 -5.54 -2.30
N ALA A 6 5.39 -5.54 -2.53
CA ALA A 6 6.38 -5.61 -1.48
C ALA A 6 6.68 -4.19 -0.97
N PRO A 7 6.71 -3.95 0.35
CA PRO A 7 7.25 -2.71 0.90
C PRO A 7 8.76 -2.68 0.65
N PHE A 8 9.29 -1.51 0.30
CA PHE A 8 10.74 -1.31 0.19
C PHE A 8 11.37 -0.92 1.53
N PHE A 9 10.62 -0.23 2.40
CA PHE A 9 11.12 0.24 3.70
C PHE A 9 10.16 -0.14 4.83
N CYS A 10 10.72 -0.51 5.98
CA CYS A 10 9.97 -0.76 7.19
C CYS A 10 9.29 0.55 7.65
N PRO A 11 7.96 0.57 7.86
CA PRO A 11 7.25 1.78 8.27
C PRO A 11 7.62 2.24 9.70
N TYR A 12 8.38 1.43 10.43
CA TYR A 12 8.75 1.68 11.82
C TYR A 12 10.18 2.16 12.02
N CYS A 13 11.17 1.63 11.28
CA CYS A 13 12.58 1.99 11.43
C CYS A 13 13.24 2.50 10.14
N GLY A 14 12.57 2.41 8.99
CA GLY A 14 13.11 2.84 7.70
C GLY A 14 14.12 1.89 7.07
N ASP A 15 14.38 0.72 7.67
CA ASP A 15 15.30 -0.29 7.14
C ASP A 15 14.63 -1.12 6.01
N GLU A 16 15.43 -1.73 5.16
CA GLU A 16 15.03 -2.53 3.99
C GLU A 16 15.04 -4.04 4.27
N ASP A 17 15.49 -4.47 5.46
CA ASP A 17 15.56 -5.89 5.88
C ASP A 17 14.17 -6.50 6.16
N LEU A 18 13.36 -6.60 5.10
CA LEU A 18 11.94 -6.97 5.10
C LEU A 18 11.70 -8.35 4.47
N PHE A 19 10.95 -9.21 5.17
CA PHE A 19 10.61 -10.57 4.73
C PHE A 19 9.12 -10.83 4.82
N PRO A 20 8.54 -11.66 3.92
CA PRO A 20 7.19 -12.16 4.09
C PRO A 20 7.06 -12.96 5.40
N ASN A 21 5.99 -12.72 6.14
CA ASN A 21 5.71 -13.44 7.38
C ASN A 21 4.60 -14.49 7.16
N GLU A 22 4.66 -15.60 7.89
CA GLU A 22 3.76 -16.74 7.72
C GLU A 22 2.33 -16.50 8.23
N GLN A 23 2.08 -15.41 8.96
CA GLN A 23 0.76 -15.08 9.51
C GLN A 23 -0.33 -14.83 8.45
N GLY A 24 0.02 -14.67 7.17
CA GLY A 24 -0.94 -14.68 6.08
C GLY A 24 -0.65 -13.72 4.93
N HIS A 25 -1.65 -13.48 4.08
CA HIS A 25 -1.50 -12.63 2.90
C HIS A 25 -1.15 -11.19 3.28
N GLY A 26 -0.07 -10.69 2.68
CA GLY A 26 0.41 -9.33 2.92
C GLY A 26 1.07 -9.14 4.29
N ALA A 27 1.35 -10.21 5.04
CA ALA A 27 2.11 -10.13 6.29
C ALA A 27 3.61 -10.01 5.99
N TRP A 28 4.28 -9.12 6.72
CA TRP A 28 5.69 -8.80 6.61
C TRP A 28 6.32 -8.65 7.99
N GLU A 29 7.61 -8.96 8.08
CA GLU A 29 8.43 -8.71 9.25
C GLU A 29 9.69 -7.93 8.85
N CYS A 30 10.11 -7.02 9.72
CA CYS A 30 11.42 -6.37 9.63
C CYS A 30 12.37 -7.03 10.62
N ARG A 31 13.48 -7.59 10.14
CA ARG A 31 14.46 -8.27 10.99
C ARG A 31 15.39 -7.31 11.72
N SER A 32 15.62 -6.11 11.19
CA SER A 32 16.39 -5.06 11.89
C SER A 32 15.75 -4.54 13.17
N CYS A 33 14.42 -4.39 13.20
CA CYS A 33 13.69 -3.88 14.38
C CYS A 33 12.73 -4.89 15.03
N ASN A 34 12.69 -6.12 14.51
CA ASN A 34 11.89 -7.24 14.99
C ASN A 34 10.38 -6.94 15.12
N ARG A 35 9.81 -6.20 14.16
CA ARG A 35 8.37 -5.87 14.11
C ARG A 35 7.69 -6.54 12.94
N ALA A 36 6.53 -7.13 13.18
CA ALA A 36 5.64 -7.65 12.15
C ALA A 36 4.48 -6.69 11.87
N PHE A 37 4.01 -6.65 10.62
CA PHE A 37 2.88 -5.83 10.16
C PHE A 37 2.21 -6.45 8.93
N GLN A 38 1.01 -5.98 8.60
CA GLN A 38 0.26 -6.45 7.43
C GLN A 38 -0.08 -5.30 6.49
N LEU A 39 0.15 -5.49 5.20
CA LEU A 39 -0.28 -4.58 4.13
C LEU A 39 -1.61 -5.03 3.54
N LYS A 40 -2.45 -4.05 3.19
CA LYS A 40 -3.74 -4.28 2.54
C LYS A 40 -3.94 -3.30 1.40
N TYR A 41 -4.21 -3.82 0.21
CA TYR A 41 -4.71 -3.01 -0.89
C TYR A 41 -6.18 -2.65 -0.63
N LEU A 42 -6.51 -1.36 -0.66
CA LEU A 42 -7.86 -0.85 -0.39
C LEU A 42 -8.68 -0.58 -1.64
N GLY A 43 -8.08 -0.65 -2.84
CA GLY A 43 -8.69 -0.19 -4.09
C GLY A 43 -8.27 1.23 -4.48
N LEU A 44 -8.87 1.72 -5.56
CA LEU A 44 -8.68 3.10 -6.04
C LEU A 44 -9.55 4.06 -5.22
N LEU A 45 -8.96 5.15 -4.71
CA LEU A 45 -9.70 6.15 -3.94
C LEU A 45 -10.52 7.05 -4.88
N ALA A 46 -11.83 7.20 -4.59
CA ALA A 46 -12.76 7.99 -5.41
C ALA A 46 -12.33 9.46 -5.60
N ARG A 47 -11.55 10.03 -4.68
CA ARG A 47 -11.00 11.39 -4.83
C ARG A 47 -10.10 11.54 -6.07
N GLY A 48 -9.40 10.48 -6.48
CA GLY A 48 -8.58 10.49 -7.70
C GLY A 48 -9.36 10.30 -9.00
N LEU A 49 -10.67 10.00 -8.92
CA LEU A 49 -11.54 9.75 -10.06
C LEU A 49 -12.46 10.93 -10.39
N ARG A 50 -12.33 12.09 -9.72
CA ARG A 50 -13.10 13.28 -10.05
C ARG A 50 -12.66 13.79 -11.42
N THR A 51 -13.40 13.42 -12.46
CA THR A 51 -13.44 14.20 -13.69
C THR A 51 -13.98 15.58 -13.31
N GLU A 52 -13.18 16.62 -13.51
CA GLU A 52 -13.69 17.99 -13.57
C GLU A 52 -14.63 18.07 -14.77
N SER A 53 -15.88 17.64 -14.59
CA SER A 53 -16.97 18.07 -15.44
C SER A 53 -17.24 19.53 -15.08
N THR A 54 -16.38 20.41 -15.58
CA THR A 54 -16.75 21.81 -15.83
C THR A 54 -17.94 21.72 -16.76
N GLY A 55 -19.13 21.76 -16.16
CA GLY A 55 -20.40 21.71 -16.86
C GLY A 55 -20.46 22.86 -17.85
N GLY A 56 -20.80 22.52 -19.08
CA GLY A 56 -21.31 23.50 -20.02
C GLY A 56 -22.70 23.98 -19.61
N GLU A 57 -22.93 25.28 -19.79
CA GLU A 57 -24.21 25.96 -20.01
C GLU A 57 -23.81 27.25 -20.79
N ALA A 58 -23.72 27.16 -22.12
CA ALA A 58 -24.75 27.53 -23.09
C ALA A 58 -24.91 29.06 -23.26
N ILE A 59 -24.39 29.57 -24.39
CA ILE A 59 -24.83 30.83 -25.03
C ILE A 59 -25.30 30.51 -26.44
#